data_AF-A0A0J6K973-F1
#
_entry.id   AF-A0A0J6K973-F1
#
_cell.length_a   1.000
_cell.length_b   1.000
_cell.length_c   1.000
_cell.angle_alpha   90.00
_cell.angle_beta   90.00
_cell.angle_gamma   90.00
#
_symmetry.space_group_name_H-M   'P 1'
#
loop_
_entity.id
_entity.type
_entity.pdbx_description
1 polymer ?
#
loop_
_entity_poly.entity_id
_entity_poly.type
_entity_poly.pdbx_seq_one_letter_code
_entity_poly.pdbx_strand_id
1 'polypeptide(L)' 'MDKKIFQFSDMEIWARGDRFFVRYDAGSHQVAMREDEISEQEAREASLSTEAATKMLVALQKRLIQAGIDPYVSNMK' A
#
# COMPACT_ATOMS: atom_id res chain seq x y z
N MET A 1 -7.08 5.54 17.00
CA MET A 1 -8.18 5.04 16.18
C MET A 1 -7.69 4.96 14.76
N ASP A 2 -7.92 3.84 14.09
CA ASP A 2 -7.51 3.63 12.71
C ASP A 2 -8.47 4.36 11.79
N LYS A 3 -7.95 5.20 10.90
CA LYS A 3 -8.75 5.97 9.95
C LYS A 3 -8.37 5.60 8.53
N LYS A 4 -9.33 5.06 7.77
CA LYS A 4 -9.18 4.95 6.32
C LYS A 4 -9.23 6.35 5.72
N ILE A 5 -8.20 6.73 4.97
CA ILE A 5 -8.07 8.05 4.34
C ILE A 5 -8.26 8.00 2.83
N PHE A 6 -8.09 6.83 2.21
CA PHE A 6 -8.32 6.61 0.79
C PHE A 6 -8.73 5.16 0.51
N GLN A 7 -9.55 4.97 -0.54
CA GLN A 7 -9.92 3.66 -1.04
C GLN A 7 -10.10 3.71 -2.55
N PHE A 8 -9.48 2.76 -3.26
CA PHE A 8 -9.67 2.54 -4.68
C PHE A 8 -9.49 1.06 -5.00
N SER A 9 -10.51 0.42 -5.57
CA SER A 9 -10.52 -1.04 -5.80
C SER A 9 -10.22 -1.80 -4.49
N ASP A 10 -9.25 -2.70 -4.53
CA ASP A 10 -8.66 -3.52 -3.49
C ASP A 10 -7.52 -2.82 -2.72
N MET A 11 -7.19 -1.57 -3.09
CA MET A 11 -6.19 -0.75 -2.41
C MET A 11 -6.83 0.22 -1.40
N GLU A 12 -6.31 0.24 -0.18
CA GLU A 12 -6.73 1.12 0.90
C GLU A 12 -5.52 1.82 1.52
N ILE A 13 -5.68 3.08 1.93
CA ILE A 13 -4.68 3.78 2.75
C ILE A 13 -5.28 4.08 4.12
N TRP A 14 -4.55 3.70 5.15
CA TRP A 14 -4.93 3.81 6.56
C TRP A 14 -3.94 4.68 7.32
N ALA A 15 -4.46 5.58 8.15
CA ALA A 15 -3.71 6.31 9.15
C ALA A 15 -3.92 5.66 10.53
N ARG A 16 -2.82 5.32 11.21
CA ARG A 16 -2.79 4.74 12.56
C ARG A 16 -1.87 5.57 13.46
N GLY A 17 -2.42 6.59 14.10
CA GLY A 17 -1.62 7.60 14.79
C GLY A 17 -0.77 8.37 13.79
N ASP A 18 0.54 8.40 13.99
CA ASP A 18 1.50 9.10 13.12
C ASP A 18 2.05 8.21 11.98
N ARG A 19 1.53 6.98 11.86
CA ARG A 19 1.98 5.99 10.87
C ARG A 19 0.92 5.79 9.79
N PHE A 20 1.37 5.56 8.56
CA PHE A 20 0.51 5.37 7.40
C PHE A 20 0.78 4.01 6.77
N PHE A 21 -0.28 3.34 6.34
CA PHE A 21 -0.20 2.00 5.79
C PHE A 21 -1.00 1.94 4.49
N VAL A 22 -0.47 1.27 3.48
CA VAL A 22 -1.23 0.84 2.31
C VAL A 22 -1.54 -0.64 2.44
N ARG A 23 -2.80 -1.00 2.23
CA ARG A 23 -3.27 -2.39 2.15
C ARG A 23 -3.75 -2.67 0.73
N TYR A 24 -3.32 -3.77 0.12
CA TYR A 24 -3.63 -4.10 -1.28
C TYR A 24 -3.58 -5.62 -1.54
N ASP A 25 -4.17 -6.08 -2.65
CA ASP A 25 -3.96 -7.45 -3.14
C ASP A 25 -2.64 -7.53 -3.91
N ALA A 26 -1.66 -8.24 -3.35
CA ALA A 26 -0.37 -8.49 -3.97
C ALA A 26 -0.37 -9.71 -4.91
N GLY A 27 -1.50 -10.43 -4.97
CA GLY A 27 -1.60 -11.72 -5.63
C GLY A 27 -1.73 -11.64 -7.14
N SER A 28 -1.02 -12.52 -7.86
CA SER A 28 -1.19 -12.67 -9.33
C SER A 28 -2.27 -13.69 -9.72
N HIS A 29 -2.40 -14.80 -8.97
CA HIS A 29 -3.34 -15.89 -9.27
C HIS A 29 -4.30 -16.24 -8.12
N GLN A 30 -3.95 -15.82 -6.91
CA GLN A 30 -4.72 -16.02 -5.69
C GLN A 30 -4.64 -14.74 -4.88
N VAL A 31 -5.70 -14.40 -4.15
CA VAL A 31 -5.72 -13.22 -3.28
C VAL A 31 -4.59 -13.35 -2.26
N ALA A 32 -3.70 -12.35 -2.23
CA ALA A 32 -2.58 -12.27 -1.30
C ALA A 32 -2.57 -10.88 -0.66
N MET A 33 -3.40 -10.69 0.37
CA MET A 33 -3.49 -9.39 1.05
C MET A 33 -2.16 -9.02 1.69
N ARG A 34 -1.70 -7.81 1.41
CA ARG A 34 -0.46 -7.27 1.94
C ARG A 34 -0.70 -5.90 2.54
N GLU A 35 0.03 -5.59 3.59
CA GLU A 35 0.04 -4.28 4.22
C GLU A 35 1.47 -3.79 4.42
N ASP A 36 1.78 -2.61 3.89
CA ASP A 36 3.10 -2.00 4.07
C ASP A 36 2.96 -0.59 4.63
N GLU A 37 3.92 -0.24 5.47
CA GLU A 37 4.08 1.13 5.94
C GLU A 37 4.57 2.02 4.80
N ILE A 38 3.95 3.19 4.69
CA ILE A 38 4.32 4.26 3.77
C ILE A 38 4.56 5.55 4.56
N SER A 39 5.34 6.45 3.99
CA SER A 39 5.53 7.79 4.56
C SER A 39 4.24 8.60 4.49
N GLU A 40 4.13 9.60 5.36
CA GLU A 40 3.05 10.57 5.31
C GLU A 40 2.95 11.28 3.95
N GLN A 41 4.10 11.56 3.32
CA GLN A 41 4.13 12.19 2.00
C GLN A 41 3.53 11.27 0.92
N GLU A 42 3.93 9.99 0.90
CA GLU A 42 3.34 8.98 0.00
C GLU A 42 1.83 8.86 0.23
N ALA A 43 1.38 8.86 1.48
CA ALA A 43 -0.05 8.79 1.81
C ALA A 43 -0.83 10.02 1.31
N ARG A 44 -0.29 11.23 1.51
CA ARG A 44 -0.90 12.48 1.03
C ARG A 44 -1.00 12.51 -0.48
N GLU A 45 0.09 12.22 -1.18
CA GLU A 45 0.15 12.25 -2.65
C GLU A 45 -0.75 11.18 -3.27
N ALA A 46 -0.69 9.95 -2.77
CA ALA A 46 -1.51 8.84 -3.26
C ALA A 46 -3.01 9.09 -3.07
N SER A 47 -3.40 9.86 -2.05
CA SER A 47 -4.81 10.19 -1.79
C SER A 47 -5.40 11.26 -2.73
N LEU A 48 -4.59 11.90 -3.57
CA LEU A 48 -5.05 12.97 -4.48
C LEU A 48 -5.78 12.43 -5.71
N SER A 49 -5.39 11.25 -6.21
CA SER A 49 -6.02 10.63 -7.38
C SER A 49 -5.71 9.14 -7.47
N THR A 50 -6.53 8.41 -8.22
CA THR A 50 -6.33 6.97 -8.49
C THR A 50 -5.03 6.70 -9.27
N GLU A 51 -4.62 7.63 -10.14
CA GLU A 51 -3.34 7.55 -10.85
C GLU A 51 -2.15 7.72 -9.90
N ALA A 52 -2.22 8.69 -8.97
CA ALA A 52 -1.18 8.91 -7.97
C ALA A 52 -1.04 7.71 -7.03
N ALA A 53 -2.17 7.14 -6.58
CA ALA A 53 -2.23 5.88 -5.84
C ALA A 53 -1.53 4.73 -6.57
N THR A 54 -1.84 4.53 -7.85
CA THR A 54 -1.22 3.47 -8.67
C THR A 54 0.29 3.67 -8.79
N LYS A 55 0.75 4.91 -9.02
CA LYS A 55 2.19 5.24 -9.09
C LYS A 55 2.91 4.95 -7.78
N MET A 56 2.30 5.31 -6.65
CA MET A 56 2.84 5.02 -5.31
C MET A 56 2.96 3.50 -5.09
N LEU A 57 1.92 2.73 -5.44
CA LEU A 57 1.95 1.27 -5.29
C LEU A 57 3.08 0.63 -6.12
N VAL A 58 3.28 1.06 -7.37
CA VAL A 58 4.39 0.59 -8.21
C VAL A 58 5.75 0.97 -7.62
N ALA A 59 5.89 2.18 -7.06
CA ALA A 59 7.11 2.62 -6.40
C ALA A 59 7.41 1.79 -5.13
N LEU A 60 6.39 1.50 -4.32
CA LEU A 60 6.49 0.64 -3.15
C LEU A 60 6.97 -0.76 -3.54
N GLN A 61 6.36 -1.40 -4.55
CA GLN A 61 6.75 -2.73 -5.02
C GLN A 61 8.22 -2.75 -5.48
N LYS A 62 8.67 -1.71 -6.21
CA LYS A 62 10.09 -1.58 -6.59
C LYS A 62 11.01 -1.48 -5.37
N ARG A 63 10.61 -0.71 -4.35
CA ARG A 63 11.38 -0.57 -3.09
C ARG A 63 11.48 -1.91 -2.34
N LEU A 64 10.41 -2.69 -2.30
CA LEU A 64 10.40 -4.03 -1.70
C LEU A 64 11.36 -4.97 -2.43
N ILE A 65 11.31 -5.01 -3.76
CA ILE A 65 12.22 -5.82 -4.58
C ILE A 65 13.68 -5.42 -4.32
N GLN A 66 13.99 -4.12 -4.27
CA GLN A 66 15.33 -3.63 -3.95
C GLN A 66 15.82 -4.02 -2.56
N ALA A 67 14.89 -4.18 -1.61
CA ALA A 67 15.17 -4.66 -0.25
C ALA A 67 15.26 -6.21 -0.15
N GLY A 68 15.10 -6.94 -1.27
CA GLY A 68 15.09 -8.40 -1.28
C GLY A 68 13.80 -9.02 -0.72
N ILE A 69 12.72 -8.23 -0.64
CA ILE A 69 11.40 -8.67 -0.17
C ILE A 69 10.54 -8.95 -1.39
N ASP A 70 9.94 -10.14 -1.46
CA ASP A 70 8.97 -10.49 -2.50
C ASP A 70 7.69 -9.63 -2.31
N PRO A 71 7.33 -8.75 -3.26
CA PRO A 71 6.15 -7.92 -3.13
C PRO A 71 4.85 -8.66 -3.49
N TYR A 72 4.92 -9.89 -4.01
CA TYR A 72 3.79 -10.65 -4.54
C TYR A 72 3.25 -11.72 -3.57
N VAL A 73 3.60 -11.61 -2.29
CA VAL A 73 3.17 -12.50 -1.21
C VAL A 73 2.49 -11.73 -0.09
N SER A 74 1.53 -12.38 0.57
CA SER A 74 0.90 -11.86 1.79
C SER A 74 1.94 -11.70 2.89
N ASN A 75 1.85 -10.60 3.64
CA ASN A 75 2.52 -10.43 4.93
C ASN A 75 1.53 -10.30 6.09
N MET A 76 0.25 -10.52 5.82
CA MET A 76 -0.83 -10.53 6.81
C MET A 76 -1.04 -11.96 7.31
N LYS A 77 -1.09 -12.12 8.64
CA LYS A 77 -1.42 -13.39 9.30
C LYS A 77 -2.91 -13.52 9.56
#